data_AF-A0A382TCP1-F1
#
_entry.id   AF-A0A382TCP1-F1
#
_cell.length_a   1.000
_cell.length_b   1.000
_cell.length_c   1.000
_cell.angle_alpha   90.00
_cell.angle_beta   90.00
_cell.angle_gamma   90.00
#
_symmetry.space_group_name_H-M   'P 1'
#
loop_
_entity.id
_entity.type
_entity.pdbx_description
1 polymer ?
#
loop_
_entity_poly.entity_id
_entity_poly.type
_entity_poly.pdbx_seq_one_letter_code
_entity_poly.pdbx_strand_id
1 'polypeptide(L)'
;MKEEFEKMAAAGKIRTGDVDPLVRLATEGFCMHKSWGFGQVKTVDVVLGKMTVDFVGRSGHAIDLAFAPKILTPISKEHIEARKSTDMENLKQLAALHHYQVIKVIIDSYGNV
;
A
#
# COMPACT_ATOMS: atom_id res chain seq x y z
N MET A 1 10.16 -0.58 12.32
CA MET A 1 9.03 0.05 11.60
C MET A 1 8.00 0.68 12.54
N LYS A 2 7.14 -0.07 13.26
CA LYS A 2 6.11 0.55 14.15
C LYS A 2 6.71 1.47 15.21
N GLU A 3 7.71 0.99 15.94
CA GLU A 3 8.41 1.78 16.96
C GLU A 3 9.03 3.07 16.39
N GLU A 4 9.49 3.05 15.13
CA GLU A 4 10.06 4.25 14.49
C GLU A 4 8.99 5.30 14.20
N PHE A 5 7.82 4.88 13.71
CA PHE A 5 6.69 5.79 13.54
C PHE A 5 6.14 6.30 14.88
N GLU A 6 6.11 5.48 15.93
CA GLU A 6 5.76 5.93 17.28
C GLU A 6 6.72 7.00 17.81
N LYS A 7 8.03 6.82 17.59
CA LYS A 7 9.05 7.84 17.91
C LYS A 7 8.84 9.12 17.10
N MET A 8 8.49 9.02 15.81
CA MET A 8 8.14 10.19 14.99
C MET A 8 6.90 10.92 15.52
N ALA A 9 5.88 10.18 15.96
CA ALA A 9 4.67 10.74 16.55
C ALA A 9 4.96 11.44 17.89
N ALA A 10 5.75 10.81 18.76
CA ALA A 10 6.19 11.40 20.03
C ALA A 10 7.02 12.68 19.82
N ALA A 11 7.78 12.76 18.73
CA ALA A 11 8.52 13.94 18.31
C ALA A 11 7.67 14.99 17.57
N GLY A 12 6.36 14.77 17.41
CA GLY A 12 5.44 15.69 16.72
C GLY A 12 5.59 15.77 15.20
N LYS A 13 6.37 14.86 14.58
CA LYS A 13 6.60 14.84 13.13
C LYS A 13 5.42 14.26 12.33
N ILE A 14 4.64 13.39 12.96
CA ILE A 14 3.40 12.81 12.43
C ILE A 14 2.34 12.78 13.54
N ARG A 15 1.07 12.53 13.21
CA ARG A 15 0.03 12.36 14.24
C ARG A 15 0.07 10.95 14.81
N THR A 16 -0.32 10.76 16.07
CA THR A 16 -0.42 9.41 16.66
C THR A 16 -1.35 8.49 15.87
N GLY A 17 -2.47 9.04 15.33
CA GLY A 17 -3.39 8.28 14.47
C GLY A 17 -2.84 7.91 13.09
N ASP A 18 -1.72 8.48 12.67
CA ASP A 18 -1.07 8.20 11.39
C ASP A 18 -0.16 6.95 11.47
N VAL A 19 0.17 6.48 12.68
CA VAL A 19 1.11 5.36 12.91
C VAL A 19 0.61 4.07 12.26
N ASP A 20 -0.62 3.64 12.55
CA ASP A 20 -1.12 2.35 12.03
C ASP A 20 -1.25 2.35 10.49
N PRO A 21 -1.79 3.38 9.81
CA PRO A 21 -1.74 3.48 8.36
C PRO A 21 -0.32 3.41 7.77
N LEU A 22 0.64 4.11 8.37
CA LEU A 22 2.04 4.09 7.92
C LEU A 22 2.69 2.72 8.11
N VAL A 23 2.40 2.04 9.23
CA VAL A 23 2.83 0.66 9.44
C VAL A 23 2.27 -0.23 8.34
N ARG A 24 0.97 -0.15 8.05
CA ARG A 24 0.35 -0.96 6.98
C ARG A 24 0.95 -0.67 5.61
N LEU A 25 1.18 0.59 5.27
CA LEU A 25 1.85 0.97 4.02
C LEU A 25 3.25 0.36 3.91
N ALA A 26 4.01 0.36 5.00
CA ALA A 26 5.36 -0.19 5.03
C ALA A 26 5.38 -1.73 5.03
N THR A 27 4.43 -2.39 5.69
CA THR A 27 4.40 -3.86 5.82
C THR A 27 3.76 -4.55 4.61
N GLU A 28 2.65 -3.98 4.11
CA GLU A 28 1.98 -4.49 2.92
C GLU A 28 2.75 -4.12 1.66
N GLY A 29 3.33 -2.91 1.62
CA GLY A 29 4.09 -2.42 0.49
C GLY A 29 3.24 -1.93 -0.69
N PHE A 30 1.93 -1.82 -0.51
CA PHE A 30 0.98 -1.45 -1.56
C PHE A 30 -0.05 -0.45 -1.07
N CYS A 31 -0.50 0.41 -1.99
CA CYS A 31 -1.49 1.42 -1.69
C CYS A 31 -2.36 1.78 -2.90
N MET A 32 -3.45 2.48 -2.63
CA MET A 32 -4.27 3.16 -3.61
C MET A 32 -4.21 4.66 -3.38
N HIS A 33 -3.96 5.42 -4.44
CA HIS A 33 -4.14 6.87 -4.48
C HIS A 33 -5.40 7.20 -5.29
N LYS A 34 -6.25 8.11 -4.78
CA LYS A 34 -7.55 8.44 -5.40
C LYS A 34 -7.45 8.82 -6.88
N SER A 35 -6.42 9.58 -7.25
CA SER A 35 -6.26 10.09 -8.63
C SER A 35 -5.26 9.30 -9.47
N TRP A 36 -4.40 8.48 -8.85
CA TRP A 36 -3.27 7.82 -9.55
C TRP A 36 -3.39 6.29 -9.55
N GLY A 37 -4.39 5.76 -8.82
CA GLY A 37 -4.63 4.33 -8.76
C GLY A 37 -3.60 3.60 -7.89
N PHE A 38 -3.31 2.36 -8.28
CA PHE A 38 -2.40 1.47 -7.58
C PHE A 38 -0.98 2.03 -7.50
N GLY A 39 -0.39 1.94 -6.32
CA GLY A 39 0.99 2.30 -6.05
C GLY A 39 1.73 1.21 -5.27
N GLN A 40 2.95 0.92 -5.67
CA GLN A 40 3.86 0.05 -4.93
C GLN A 40 4.86 0.89 -4.14
N VAL A 41 4.88 0.72 -2.82
CA VAL A 41 5.87 1.35 -1.94
C VAL A 41 7.22 0.71 -2.21
N LYS A 42 8.22 1.54 -2.53
CA LYS A 42 9.59 1.10 -2.79
C LYS A 42 10.50 1.33 -1.60
N THR A 43 10.36 2.48 -0.95
CA THR A 43 11.17 2.83 0.23
C THR A 43 10.34 3.57 1.25
N VAL A 44 10.73 3.41 2.52
CA VAL A 44 10.24 4.18 3.66
C VAL A 44 11.47 4.65 4.41
N ASP A 45 11.71 5.96 4.39
CA ASP A 45 12.83 6.60 5.05
C ASP A 45 12.31 7.48 6.20
N VAL A 46 12.40 6.94 7.42
CA VAL A 46 11.97 7.63 8.64
C VAL A 46 12.93 8.76 9.05
N VAL A 47 14.17 8.74 8.57
CA VAL A 47 15.17 9.79 8.82
C VAL A 47 14.84 11.03 8.01
N LEU A 48 14.59 10.85 6.71
CA LEU A 48 14.17 11.92 5.79
C LEU A 48 12.68 12.27 5.91
N GLY A 49 11.88 11.44 6.56
CA GLY A 49 10.44 11.66 6.68
C GLY A 49 9.69 11.39 5.38
N LYS A 50 10.22 10.55 4.48
CA LYS A 50 9.69 10.31 3.13
C LYS A 50 9.38 8.84 2.86
N MET A 51 8.43 8.59 1.98
CA MET A 51 8.28 7.29 1.31
C MET A 51 8.27 7.48 -0.20
N THR A 52 8.87 6.54 -0.92
CA THR A 52 8.84 6.54 -2.38
C THR A 52 7.86 5.50 -2.86
N VAL A 53 6.95 5.90 -3.75
CA VAL A 53 5.91 5.04 -4.32
C VAL A 53 5.98 5.09 -5.84
N ASP A 54 5.93 3.92 -6.45
CA ASP A 54 5.74 3.77 -7.89
C ASP A 54 4.26 3.64 -8.20
N PHE A 55 3.70 4.66 -8.86
CA PHE A 55 2.36 4.58 -9.45
C PHE A 55 2.46 4.33 -10.95
N VAL A 56 1.37 3.87 -11.55
CA VAL A 56 1.27 3.71 -13.00
C VAL A 56 1.53 5.05 -13.70
N GLY A 57 2.58 5.11 -14.51
CA GLY A 57 3.00 6.32 -15.21
C GLY A 57 3.70 7.38 -14.34
N ARG A 58 3.96 7.10 -13.05
CA ARG A 58 4.68 7.99 -12.12
C ARG A 58 5.54 7.18 -11.14
N SER A 59 6.68 6.69 -11.65
CA SER A 59 7.66 5.98 -10.82
C SER A 59 8.52 6.95 -10.01
N GLY A 60 8.95 6.54 -8.82
CA GLY A 60 9.88 7.27 -7.97
C GLY A 60 9.25 8.44 -7.23
N HIS A 61 7.92 8.45 -7.04
CA HIS A 61 7.25 9.60 -6.44
C HIS A 61 7.46 9.63 -4.92
N ALA A 62 8.19 10.64 -4.44
CA ALA A 62 8.45 10.84 -3.01
C ALA A 62 7.30 11.59 -2.32
N ILE A 63 6.79 11.04 -1.22
CA ILE A 63 5.68 11.56 -0.43
C ILE A 63 6.12 11.71 1.02
N ASP A 64 5.78 12.82 1.68
CA ASP A 64 6.01 13.00 3.11
C ASP A 64 5.21 12.00 3.95
N LEU A 65 5.87 11.37 4.93
CA LEU A 65 5.22 10.42 5.84
C LEU A 65 4.07 11.07 6.63
N ALA A 66 4.16 12.37 6.93
CA ALA A 66 3.08 13.15 7.57
C ALA A 66 1.87 13.43 6.65
N PHE A 67 2.00 13.15 5.35
CA PHE A 67 0.98 13.39 4.34
C PHE A 67 0.46 12.09 3.72
N ALA A 68 1.28 11.04 3.66
CA ALA A 68 0.93 9.76 3.06
C ALA A 68 -0.42 9.19 3.54
N PRO A 69 -0.75 9.11 4.85
CA PRO A 69 -2.03 8.56 5.31
C PRO A 69 -3.27 9.34 4.86
N LYS A 70 -3.08 10.59 4.41
CA LYS A 70 -4.18 11.46 3.95
C LYS A 70 -4.54 11.21 2.50
N ILE A 71 -3.61 10.68 1.71
CA ILE A 71 -3.78 10.51 0.25
C ILE A 71 -3.63 9.06 -0.21
N LEU A 72 -3.03 8.20 0.61
CA LEU A 72 -2.80 6.78 0.33
C LEU A 72 -3.67 5.93 1.24
N THR A 73 -4.41 5.00 0.62
CA THR A 73 -5.08 3.92 1.34
C THR A 73 -4.22 2.67 1.25
N PRO A 74 -3.70 2.11 2.36
CA PRO A 74 -2.96 0.85 2.33
C PRO A 74 -3.86 -0.30 1.86
N ILE A 75 -3.35 -1.17 1.00
CA ILE A 75 -4.02 -2.41 0.56
C ILE A 75 -3.12 -3.61 0.89
N SER A 76 -3.70 -4.79 1.13
CA SER A 76 -2.88 -5.97 1.44
C SER A 76 -2.24 -6.58 0.20
N LYS A 77 -1.24 -7.43 0.40
CA LYS A 77 -0.56 -8.19 -0.66
C LYS A 77 -1.50 -9.11 -1.43
N GLU A 78 -2.58 -9.55 -0.79
CA GLU A 78 -3.61 -10.42 -1.36
C GLU A 78 -4.62 -9.65 -2.21
N HIS A 79 -4.65 -8.31 -2.10
CA HIS A 79 -5.50 -7.46 -2.93
C HIS A 79 -5.22 -7.70 -4.42
N ILE A 80 -6.27 -7.73 -5.24
CA ILE A 80 -6.16 -8.11 -6.65
C ILE A 80 -5.15 -7.27 -7.44
N GLU A 81 -5.08 -5.96 -7.19
CA GLU A 81 -4.09 -5.07 -7.85
C GLU A 81 -2.65 -5.38 -7.41
N ALA A 82 -2.41 -5.73 -6.14
CA ALA A 82 -1.11 -6.16 -5.67
C ALA A 82 -0.71 -7.48 -6.36
N ARG A 83 -1.62 -8.47 -6.40
CA ARG A 83 -1.39 -9.75 -7.07
C ARG A 83 -1.17 -9.63 -8.57
N LYS A 84 -1.89 -8.74 -9.27
CA LYS A 84 -1.63 -8.45 -10.69
C LYS A 84 -0.20 -7.95 -10.91
N SER A 85 0.33 -7.16 -9.96
CA SER A 85 1.66 -6.58 -10.06
C SER A 85 2.79 -7.55 -9.68
N THR A 86 2.52 -8.54 -8.83
CA THR A 86 3.58 -9.41 -8.26
C THR A 86 3.46 -10.88 -8.61
N ASP A 87 2.28 -11.35 -9.00
CA ASP A 87 1.90 -12.77 -9.05
C ASP A 87 0.96 -13.09 -10.23
N MET A 88 1.20 -12.45 -11.39
CA MET A 88 0.27 -12.51 -12.53
C MET A 88 0.13 -13.93 -13.12
N GLU A 89 1.20 -14.73 -13.09
CA GLU A 89 1.18 -16.10 -13.63
C GLU A 89 0.26 -17.02 -12.82
N ASN A 90 0.44 -17.06 -11.50
CA ASN A 90 -0.45 -17.82 -10.63
C ASN A 90 -1.88 -17.28 -10.66
N LEU A 91 -2.06 -15.96 -10.80
CA LEU A 91 -3.39 -15.38 -10.97
C LEU A 91 -4.09 -15.87 -12.25
N LYS A 92 -3.37 -15.99 -13.37
CA LYS A 92 -3.90 -16.58 -14.62
C LYS A 92 -4.22 -18.06 -14.45
N GLN A 93 -3.34 -18.82 -13.80
CA GLN A 93 -3.59 -20.24 -13.52
C GLN A 93 -4.81 -20.43 -12.63
N LEU A 94 -4.96 -19.60 -11.58
CA LEU A 94 -6.12 -19.60 -10.70
C LEU A 94 -7.40 -19.26 -11.47
N ALA A 95 -7.34 -18.32 -12.42
CA ALA A 95 -8.46 -17.99 -13.28
C ALA A 95 -8.86 -19.16 -14.18
N ALA A 96 -7.90 -19.92 -14.70
CA ALA A 96 -8.16 -21.06 -15.58
C ALA A 96 -8.71 -22.29 -14.83
N LEU A 97 -8.19 -22.59 -13.64
CA LEU A 97 -8.52 -23.81 -12.90
C LEU A 97 -9.63 -23.59 -11.85
N HIS A 98 -9.68 -22.41 -11.25
CA HIS A 98 -10.53 -22.09 -10.11
C HIS A 98 -11.07 -20.65 -10.17
N HIS A 99 -11.67 -20.27 -11.31
CA HIS A 99 -12.20 -18.92 -11.57
C HIS A 99 -13.00 -18.27 -10.42
N TYR A 100 -13.77 -19.04 -9.65
CA TYR A 100 -14.53 -18.55 -8.49
C TYR A 100 -13.63 -17.99 -7.38
N GLN A 101 -12.41 -18.51 -7.21
CA GLN A 101 -11.44 -17.98 -6.24
C GLN A 101 -10.95 -16.60 -6.66
N VAL A 102 -10.77 -16.35 -7.96
CA VAL A 102 -10.41 -15.01 -8.45
C VAL A 102 -11.55 -14.02 -8.19
N ILE A 103 -12.80 -14.43 -8.41
CA ILE A 103 -13.98 -13.61 -8.09
C ILE A 103 -14.00 -13.29 -6.59
N LYS A 104 -13.77 -14.28 -5.72
CA LYS A 104 -13.67 -14.08 -4.28
C LYS A 104 -12.58 -13.07 -3.92
N VAL A 105 -11.37 -13.20 -4.48
CA VAL A 105 -10.27 -12.25 -4.24
C VAL A 105 -10.66 -10.83 -4.65
N ILE A 106 -11.36 -10.66 -5.78
CA ILE A 106 -11.84 -9.34 -6.24
C ILE A 106 -12.88 -8.77 -5.26
N ILE A 107 -13.81 -9.59 -4.79
CA ILE A 107 -14.80 -9.19 -3.78
C ILE A 107 -14.13 -8.84 -2.47
N ASP A 108 -13.18 -9.64 -1.98
CA ASP A 108 -12.46 -9.35 -0.72
C ASP A 108 -11.62 -8.06 -0.85
N SER A 109 -11.11 -7.77 -2.05
CA SER A 109 -10.33 -6.58 -2.37
C SER A 109 -11.16 -5.28 -2.35
N TYR A 110 -12.36 -5.30 -2.92
CA TYR A 110 -13.19 -4.10 -3.15
C TYR A 110 -14.50 -4.07 -2.37
N GLY A 111 -14.90 -5.17 -1.76
CA GLY A 111 -16.19 -5.34 -1.08
C GLY A 111 -16.16 -5.01 0.42
N ASN A 112 -14.99 -4.76 0.99
CA ASN A 112 -14.82 -4.26 2.36
C ASN A 112 -14.96 -2.72 2.43
N VAL A 113 -15.82 -2.13 1.60
CA VAL A 113 -16.12 -0.68 1.59
C VAL A 113 -17.30 -0.37 2.49
#